data_AF-A0A7V2JEH4-F1
#
_entry.id   AF-A0A7V2JEH4-F1
#
_cell.length_a   1.000
_cell.length_b   1.000
_cell.length_c   1.000
_cell.angle_alpha   90.00
_cell.angle_beta   90.00
_cell.angle_gamma   90.00
#
_symmetry.space_group_name_H-M   'P 1'
#
loop_
_entity.id
_entity.type
_entity.pdbx_description
1 polymer ?
#
loop_
_entity_poly.entity_id
_entity_poly.type
_entity_poly.pdbx_seq_one_letter_code
_entity_poly.pdbx_strand_id
1 'polypeptide(L)'
;MLEPARIIKIARKKGLDGVAVTDHDTIKGGLVASGIEKDFVIVGAEMRTEYGDVLVLFLNEEERSGRFREVMEEVKEQGGLVVLAHPFRKGVEFRI
;
A
#
# COMPACT_ATOMS: atom_id res chain seq x y z
N MET A 1 3.25 -1.58 -15.78
CA MET A 1 3.84 -1.62 -14.42
C MET A 1 5.28 -2.09 -14.54
N LEU A 2 6.13 -1.79 -13.54
CA LEU A 2 7.49 -2.35 -13.48
C LEU A 2 7.43 -3.77 -12.91
N GLU A 3 8.33 -4.64 -13.34
CA GLU A 3 8.52 -5.94 -12.70
C GLU A 3 8.96 -5.78 -11.24
N PRO A 4 8.39 -6.53 -10.28
CA PRO A 4 8.74 -6.44 -8.86
C PRO A 4 10.25 -6.49 -8.57
N ALA A 5 10.98 -7.40 -9.23
CA ALA A 5 12.43 -7.51 -9.09
C ALA A 5 13.17 -6.23 -9.51
N ARG A 6 12.63 -5.49 -10.48
CA ARG A 6 13.24 -4.24 -10.96
C ARG A 6 13.03 -3.10 -9.96
N ILE A 7 11.91 -3.08 -9.23
CA ILE A 7 11.66 -2.10 -8.16
C ILE A 7 12.72 -2.24 -7.08
N ILE A 8 12.93 -3.46 -6.57
CA ILE A 8 13.91 -3.78 -5.53
C ILE A 8 15.33 -3.39 -5.97
N LYS A 9 15.73 -3.80 -7.19
CA LYS A 9 17.05 -3.48 -7.76
C LYS A 9 17.30 -1.97 -7.82
N ILE A 10 16.31 -1.19 -8.26
CA ILE A 10 16.44 0.27 -8.36
C ILE A 10 16.51 0.89 -6.96
N ALA A 11 15.65 0.48 -6.04
CA ALA A 11 15.62 0.98 -4.66
C ALA A 11 16.96 0.76 -3.94
N ARG A 12 17.53 -0.45 -4.03
CA ARG A 12 18.86 -0.77 -3.51
C ARG A 12 19.94 0.11 -4.14
N LYS A 13 19.94 0.24 -5.47
CA LYS A 13 20.90 1.12 -6.18
C LYS A 13 20.79 2.59 -5.74
N LYS A 14 19.60 3.02 -5.31
CA LYS A 14 19.34 4.36 -4.79
C LYS A 14 19.69 4.53 -3.30
N GLY A 15 20.12 3.47 -2.62
CA GLY A 15 20.47 3.51 -1.20
C GLY A 15 19.26 3.57 -0.27
N LEU A 16 18.09 3.09 -0.71
CA LEU A 16 16.94 2.93 0.18
C LEU A 16 17.10 1.69 1.06
N ASP A 17 16.60 1.76 2.29
CA ASP A 17 16.59 0.65 3.26
C ASP A 17 15.40 -0.30 3.08
N GLY A 18 14.36 0.15 2.37
CA GLY A 18 13.20 -0.66 2.03
C GLY A 18 12.21 0.08 1.13
N VAL A 19 11.20 -0.63 0.65
CA VAL A 19 10.11 -0.09 -0.17
C VAL A 19 8.77 -0.68 0.24
N ALA A 20 7.70 0.12 0.16
CA ALA A 20 6.33 -0.38 0.16
C ALA A 20 5.85 -0.49 -1.28
N VAL A 21 5.33 -1.65 -1.67
CA VAL A 21 4.68 -1.83 -2.98
C VAL A 21 3.17 -1.73 -2.75
N THR A 22 2.54 -0.76 -3.41
CA THR A 22 1.15 -0.34 -3.17
C THR A 22 0.44 -0.23 -4.52
N ASP A 23 0.14 -1.37 -5.14
CA ASP A 23 -0.68 -1.38 -6.36
C ASP A 23 -2.12 -0.98 -6.03
N HIS A 24 -2.86 -0.47 -7.02
CA HIS A 24 -4.26 -0.07 -6.82
C HIS A 24 -5.14 -1.30 -6.54
N ASP A 25 -5.84 -1.28 -5.40
CA ASP A 25 -6.83 -2.26 -4.96
C ASP A 25 -6.36 -3.73 -4.96
N THR A 26 -5.04 -3.99 -4.87
CA THR A 26 -4.49 -5.36 -4.76
C THR A 26 -3.10 -5.38 -4.13
N ILE A 27 -2.78 -6.45 -3.42
CA ILE A 27 -1.45 -6.67 -2.81
C ILE A 27 -0.54 -7.58 -3.64
N LYS A 28 -0.99 -8.07 -4.80
CA LYS A 28 -0.29 -9.11 -5.58
C LYS A 28 1.14 -8.73 -5.94
N GLY A 29 1.40 -7.50 -6.39
CA GLY A 29 2.75 -7.05 -6.69
C GLY A 29 3.63 -6.98 -5.44
N GLY A 30 3.06 -6.58 -4.30
CA GLY A 30 3.72 -6.59 -3.00
C GLY A 30 4.08 -7.99 -2.52
N LEU A 31 3.17 -8.96 -2.66
CA LEU A 31 3.44 -10.36 -2.33
C LEU A 31 4.57 -10.95 -3.19
N VAL A 32 4.55 -10.68 -4.50
CA VAL A 32 5.64 -11.13 -5.40
C VAL A 32 6.97 -10.47 -5.02
N ALA A 33 6.97 -9.15 -4.73
CA ALA A 33 8.17 -8.43 -4.30
C ALA A 33 8.71 -8.95 -2.96
N SER A 34 7.84 -9.18 -1.97
CA SER A 34 8.22 -9.72 -0.67
C SER A 34 8.74 -11.15 -0.76
N GLY A 35 8.23 -11.96 -1.70
CA GLY A 35 8.79 -13.27 -2.02
C GLY A 35 10.22 -13.23 -2.58
N ILE A 36 10.67 -12.09 -3.14
CA ILE A 36 12.04 -11.89 -3.62
C ILE A 36 12.96 -11.43 -2.48
N GLU A 37 12.52 -10.45 -1.68
CA GLU A 37 13.34 -9.89 -0.59
C GLU A 37 12.48 -9.43 0.59
N LYS A 38 12.09 -10.40 1.44
CA LYS A 38 11.11 -10.22 2.51
C LYS A 38 11.41 -9.06 3.47
N ASP A 39 12.65 -8.92 3.92
CA ASP A 39 13.02 -7.90 4.92
C ASP A 39 13.19 -6.50 4.32
N PHE A 40 13.10 -6.37 2.99
CA PHE A 40 13.23 -5.10 2.26
C PHE A 40 11.89 -4.56 1.77
N VAL A 41 10.84 -5.38 1.74
CA VAL A 41 9.56 -5.06 1.10
C VAL A 41 8.42 -5.10 2.11
N ILE A 42 7.69 -3.99 2.18
CA ILE A 42 6.40 -3.89 2.86
C ILE A 42 5.30 -4.17 1.83
N VAL A 43 4.45 -5.14 2.15
CA VAL A 43 3.25 -5.47 1.36
C VAL A 43 2.14 -4.47 1.71
N GLY A 44 1.55 -3.85 0.69
CA GLY A 44 0.45 -2.91 0.85
C GLY A 44 -0.35 -2.72 -0.44
N ALA A 45 -1.30 -1.80 -0.40
CA ALA A 45 -2.13 -1.39 -1.54
C ALA A 45 -2.45 0.11 -1.47
N GLU A 46 -2.82 0.70 -2.61
CA GLU A 46 -3.51 2.00 -2.65
C GLU A 46 -5.00 1.71 -2.84
N MET A 47 -5.78 1.89 -1.76
CA MET A 47 -7.21 1.61 -1.72
C MET A 47 -8.01 2.88 -1.98
N ARG A 48 -8.97 2.80 -2.90
CA ARG A 48 -9.90 3.91 -3.12
C ARG A 48 -11.02 3.89 -2.09
N THR A 49 -11.27 5.04 -1.46
CA THR A 49 -12.40 5.22 -0.52
C THR A 49 -13.35 6.33 -0.94
N GLU A 50 -14.46 6.50 -0.22
CA GLU A 50 -15.40 7.60 -0.41
C GLU A 50 -14.80 8.99 -0.11
N TYR A 51 -13.68 9.06 0.63
CA TYR A 51 -12.98 10.30 0.96
C TYR A 51 -11.71 10.56 0.14
N GLY A 52 -11.31 9.61 -0.71
CA GLY A 52 -10.07 9.66 -1.47
C GLY A 52 -9.27 8.36 -1.35
N ASP A 53 -8.08 8.34 -1.93
CA ASP A 53 -7.21 7.17 -1.89
C ASP A 53 -6.43 7.12 -0.57
N VAL A 54 -6.22 5.92 -0.05
CA VAL A 54 -5.39 5.68 1.14
C VAL A 54 -4.36 4.61 0.84
N LEU A 55 -3.16 4.77 1.39
CA LEU A 55 -2.18 3.69 1.40
C LEU A 55 -2.44 2.82 2.62
N VAL A 56 -2.53 1.52 2.40
CA VAL A 56 -2.67 0.49 3.42
C VAL A 56 -1.40 -0.36 3.41
N LEU A 57 -0.78 -0.54 4.57
CA LEU A 57 0.57 -1.10 4.71
C LEU A 57 0.60 -2.25 5.72
N PHE A 58 1.57 -3.16 5.54
CA PHE A 58 1.79 -4.36 6.36
C PHE A 58 0.63 -5.36 6.28
N LEU A 59 0.11 -5.58 5.07
CA LEU A 59 -1.01 -6.46 4.83
C LEU A 59 -0.59 -7.92 4.67
N ASN A 60 -1.46 -8.81 5.15
CA ASN A 60 -1.35 -10.25 4.96
C ASN A 60 -2.43 -10.78 4.00
N GLU A 61 -3.55 -10.08 3.89
CA GLU A 61 -4.66 -10.37 2.98
C GLU A 61 -5.25 -9.08 2.37
N GLU A 62 -5.97 -9.21 1.25
CA GLU A 62 -6.63 -8.07 0.60
C GLU A 62 -7.83 -7.59 1.42
N GLU A 63 -7.97 -6.28 1.53
CA GLU A 63 -9.18 -5.62 2.02
C GLU A 63 -10.36 -5.86 1.07
N ARG A 64 -11.57 -5.87 1.64
CA ARG A 64 -12.81 -6.14 0.89
C ARG A 64 -13.69 -4.91 0.76
N SER A 65 -13.57 -3.97 1.69
CA SER A 65 -14.37 -2.75 1.68
C SER A 65 -13.68 -1.60 0.94
N GLY A 66 -14.49 -0.77 0.29
CA GLY A 66 -14.08 0.55 -0.20
C GLY A 66 -14.54 1.69 0.72
N ARG A 67 -15.10 1.39 1.90
CA ARG A 67 -15.52 2.42 2.86
C ARG A 67 -14.40 2.74 3.83
N PHE A 68 -14.04 4.00 3.97
CA PHE A 68 -12.87 4.46 4.71
C PHE A 68 -12.80 3.90 6.14
N ARG A 69 -13.92 3.90 6.87
CA ARG A 69 -13.96 3.32 8.23
C ARG A 69 -13.73 1.83 8.27
N GLU A 70 -14.32 1.10 7.33
CA GLU A 70 -14.19 -0.35 7.23
C GLU A 70 -12.76 -0.72 6.80
N VAL A 71 -12.18 0.00 5.84
CA VAL A 71 -10.76 -0.14 5.46
C VAL A 71 -9.85 0.06 6.67
N MET A 72 -10.06 1.11 7.47
CA MET A 72 -9.26 1.33 8.68
C MET A 72 -9.39 0.20 9.71
N GLU A 73 -10.60 -0.35 9.87
CA GLU A 73 -10.86 -1.46 10.79
C GLU A 73 -10.17 -2.74 10.29
N GLU A 74 -10.36 -3.12 9.02
CA GLU A 74 -9.74 -4.29 8.38
C GLU A 74 -8.19 -4.22 8.46
N VAL A 75 -7.60 -3.07 8.13
CA VAL A 75 -6.15 -2.87 8.21
C VAL A 75 -5.65 -2.98 9.64
N LYS A 76 -6.38 -2.41 10.60
CA LYS A 76 -6.01 -2.46 12.02
C LYS A 76 -6.11 -3.89 12.58
N GLU A 77 -7.09 -4.68 12.16
CA GLU A 77 -7.22 -6.09 12.54
C GLU A 77 -6.02 -6.93 12.07
N GLN A 78 -5.45 -6.57 10.91
CA GLN A 78 -4.20 -7.16 10.40
C GLN A 78 -2.93 -6.62 11.09
N GLY A 79 -3.04 -5.62 11.97
CA GLY A 79 -1.91 -4.92 12.57
C GLY A 79 -1.19 -3.95 11.63
N GLY A 80 -1.86 -3.57 10.53
CA GLY A 80 -1.34 -2.69 9.50
C GLY A 80 -1.46 -1.20 9.83
N LEU A 81 -1.01 -0.37 8.88
CA LEU A 81 -1.07 1.08 8.97
C LEU A 81 -1.84 1.68 7.79
N VAL A 82 -2.57 2.77 8.06
CA VAL A 82 -3.27 3.56 7.04
C VAL A 82 -2.64 4.93 6.94
N VAL A 83 -2.38 5.39 5.70
CA VAL A 83 -1.82 6.71 5.40
C VAL A 83 -2.71 7.39 4.35
N LEU A 84 -3.08 8.66 4.57
CA LEU A 84 -3.83 9.43 3.58
C LEU A 84 -2.97 9.64 2.33
N ALA A 85 -3.42 9.16 1.17
CA ALA A 85 -2.71 9.38 -0.07
C ALA A 85 -3.05 10.78 -0.60
N HIS A 86 -1.99 11.50 -1.00
CA HIS A 86 -2.09 12.79 -1.71
C HIS A 86 -3.24 13.73 -1.24
N PRO A 87 -3.33 14.06 0.07
CA PRO A 87 -4.50 14.76 0.65
C PRO A 87 -4.76 16.18 0.13
N PHE A 88 -3.82 16.74 -0.64
CA PHE A 88 -3.94 18.06 -1.26
C PHE A 88 -4.15 17.99 -2.78
N ARG A 89 -4.40 16.80 -3.35
CA ARG A 89 -4.76 16.66 -4.76
C ARG A 89 -6.11 17.34 -5.02
N LYS A 90 -6.19 18.16 -6.06
CA LYS A 90 -7.44 18.83 -6.43
C LYS A 90 -8.57 17.81 -6.63
N GLY A 91 -9.72 18.06 -6.00
CA GLY A 91 -10.90 17.20 -6.09
C GLY A 91 -10.95 16.07 -5.05
N VAL A 92 -9.97 15.99 -4.14
CA VAL A 92 -9.99 15.08 -2.98
C VAL A 92 -10.32 15.90 -1.73
N GLU A 93 -11.27 15.44 -0.94
CA GLU A 93 -11.67 16.11 0.31
C GLU A 93 -11.85 15.07 1.43
N PHE A 94 -10.83 14.94 2.29
CA PHE A 94 -10.89 14.11 3.48
C PHE A 94 -11.67 14.84 4.59
N ARG A 95 -12.98 14.55 4.69
CA ARG A 95 -13.83 14.98 5.82
C ARG A 95 -14.13 13.79 6.71
N ILE A 96 -13.19 13.47 7.60
CA ILE A 96 -13.18 12.28 8.47
C ILE A 96 -13.93 12.54 9.78
#